data_AF-A0A2G4RF04-F1
#
_entry.id   AF-A0A2G4RF04-F1
#
_cell.length_a   1.000
_cell.length_b   1.000
_cell.length_c   1.000
_cell.angle_alpha   90.00
_cell.angle_beta   90.00
_cell.angle_gamma   90.00
#
_symmetry.space_group_name_H-M   'P 1'
#
loop_
_entity.id
_entity.type
_entity.pdbx_description
1 polymer ?
#
loop_
_entity_poly.entity_id
_entity_poly.type
_entity_poly.pdbx_seq_one_letter_code
_entity_poly.pdbx_strand_id
1 'polypeptide(L)'
;MSFPDNHDGNQKVGKDPTAGISAGHLRSIIERVENLEEQRAALSGDVKDIFTEAKSAGFDVKIIRQLIKVRKMDPAQVEEQETMLDIYRRALGM
;
A
#
# COMPACT_ATOMS: atom_id res chain seq x y z
N MET A 1 -54.93 -20.49 45.81
CA MET A 1 -54.93 -19.14 45.22
C MET A 1 -53.85 -19.08 44.15
N SER A 2 -54.20 -18.72 42.91
CA SER A 2 -53.29 -18.47 41.78
C SER A 2 -52.90 -16.99 41.66
N PHE A 3 -51.92 -16.74 40.77
CA PHE A 3 -51.49 -15.50 40.08
C PHE A 3 -50.32 -14.69 40.70
N PRO A 4 -49.43 -14.04 39.91
CA PRO A 4 -49.01 -14.28 38.50
C PRO A 4 -47.48 -14.14 38.20
N ASP A 5 -47.11 -14.56 36.98
CA ASP A 5 -45.91 -14.20 36.19
C ASP A 5 -45.59 -12.68 36.17
N ASN A 6 -44.30 -12.29 36.17
CA ASN A 6 -43.66 -11.69 34.99
C ASN A 6 -42.20 -11.25 35.20
N HIS A 7 -41.35 -11.76 34.30
CA HIS A 7 -40.41 -11.06 33.42
C HIS A 7 -39.41 -9.99 33.92
N ASP A 8 -38.19 -10.21 33.40
CA ASP A 8 -37.12 -9.27 33.07
C ASP A 8 -36.29 -8.64 34.20
N GLY A 9 -34.97 -8.52 34.10
CA GLY A 9 -34.15 -8.56 32.90
C GLY A 9 -32.76 -9.10 33.20
N ASN A 10 -32.39 -10.15 32.46
CA ASN A 10 -31.00 -10.50 32.23
C ASN A 10 -30.38 -9.38 31.39
N GLN A 11 -29.80 -8.39 32.06
CA GLN A 11 -29.05 -7.34 31.40
C GLN A 11 -27.73 -7.94 30.87
N LYS A 12 -27.83 -8.59 29.71
CA LYS A 12 -26.69 -8.84 28.83
C LYS A 12 -26.24 -7.47 28.34
N VAL A 13 -25.39 -6.81 29.13
CA VAL A 13 -24.61 -5.67 28.66
C VAL A 13 -23.71 -6.22 27.55
N GLY A 14 -24.18 -6.11 26.31
CA GLY A 14 -23.34 -6.26 25.15
C GLY A 14 -22.17 -5.32 25.33
N LYS A 15 -20.96 -5.85 25.36
CA LYS A 15 -19.73 -5.06 25.36
C LYS A 15 -19.72 -4.29 24.04
N ASP A 16 -20.22 -3.06 24.05
CA ASP A 16 -20.16 -2.19 22.88
C ASP A 16 -18.69 -2.03 22.48
N PRO A 17 -18.28 -2.51 21.29
CA PRO A 17 -16.87 -2.52 20.87
C PRO A 17 -16.30 -1.10 20.67
N THR A 18 -17.14 -0.08 20.75
CA THR A 18 -16.83 1.33 20.54
C THR A 18 -16.64 2.12 21.83
N ALA A 19 -16.92 1.53 23.00
CA ALA A 19 -16.92 2.22 24.31
C ALA A 19 -15.56 2.77 24.77
N GLY A 20 -14.47 2.56 24.01
CA GLY A 20 -13.13 3.09 24.29
C GLY A 20 -12.48 3.88 23.15
N ILE A 21 -13.19 4.08 22.02
CA ILE A 21 -12.63 4.81 20.87
C ILE A 21 -13.02 6.28 21.01
N SER A 22 -12.06 7.17 21.28
CA SER A 22 -12.35 8.60 21.26
C SER A 22 -12.59 9.05 19.82
N ALA A 23 -13.82 9.49 19.53
CA ALA A 23 -14.22 9.91 18.18
C ALA A 23 -13.30 11.01 17.60
N GLY A 24 -12.73 11.86 18.45
CA GLY A 24 -11.74 12.87 18.05
C GLY A 24 -10.40 12.27 17.58
N HIS A 25 -9.91 11.21 18.23
CA HIS A 25 -8.67 10.54 17.81
C HIS A 25 -8.87 9.79 16.49
N LEU A 26 -10.02 9.14 16.32
CA LEU A 26 -10.36 8.47 15.07
C LEU A 26 -10.45 9.48 13.91
N ARG A 27 -11.14 10.62 14.09
CA ARG A 27 -11.17 11.70 13.09
C ARG A 27 -9.78 12.21 12.73
N SER A 28 -8.93 12.46 13.73
CA SER A 28 -7.56 12.92 13.50
C SER A 28 -6.69 11.90 12.73
N ILE A 29 -6.90 10.59 12.92
CA ILE A 29 -6.24 9.57 12.11
C ILE A 29 -6.75 9.62 10.67
N ILE A 30 -8.07 9.65 10.48
CA ILE A 30 -8.69 9.65 9.14
C ILE A 30 -8.22 10.87 8.33
N GLU A 31 -8.33 12.08 8.89
CA GLU A 31 -7.92 13.31 8.20
C GLU A 31 -6.44 13.28 7.78
N ARG A 32 -5.56 12.74 8.64
CA ARG A 32 -4.13 12.59 8.30
C ARG A 32 -3.91 11.60 7.16
N VAL A 33 -4.65 10.49 7.15
CA VAL A 33 -4.55 9.48 6.09
C VAL A 33 -5.11 10.02 4.78
N GLU A 34 -6.26 10.69 4.79
CA GLU A 34 -6.88 11.28 3.59
C GLU A 34 -5.95 12.29 2.92
N ASN A 35 -5.33 13.18 3.70
CA ASN A 35 -4.35 14.13 3.18
C ASN A 35 -3.13 13.42 2.57
N LEU A 36 -2.63 12.36 3.20
CA LEU A 36 -1.52 11.57 2.64
C LEU A 36 -1.91 10.84 1.35
N GLU A 37 -3.13 10.31 1.26
CA GLU A 37 -3.64 9.66 0.05
C GLU A 37 -3.82 10.67 -1.10
N GLU A 38 -4.32 11.87 -0.82
CA GLU A 38 -4.41 12.95 -1.82
C GLU A 38 -3.02 13.36 -2.33
N GLN A 39 -2.05 13.55 -1.44
CA GLN A 39 -0.67 13.85 -1.81
C GLN A 39 -0.04 12.71 -2.64
N ARG A 40 -0.27 11.45 -2.26
CA ARG A 40 0.19 10.29 -3.05
C ARG A 40 -0.46 10.24 -4.42
N ALA A 41 -1.74 10.58 -4.54
CA ALA A 41 -2.44 10.63 -5.81
C ALA A 41 -1.85 11.71 -6.73
N ALA A 42 -1.62 12.92 -6.19
CA ALA A 42 -0.99 14.02 -6.92
C ALA A 42 0.41 13.63 -7.41
N LEU A 43 1.28 13.13 -6.52
CA LEU A 43 2.62 12.65 -6.88
C LEU A 43 2.59 11.52 -7.90
N SER A 44 1.60 10.63 -7.81
CA SER A 44 1.43 9.54 -8.79
C SER A 44 1.01 10.08 -10.15
N GLY A 45 0.28 11.19 -10.20
CA GLY A 45 -0.04 11.93 -11.42
C GLY A 45 1.21 12.50 -12.05
N ASP A 46 1.99 13.27 -11.29
CA ASP A 46 3.25 13.88 -11.76
C ASP A 46 4.22 12.84 -12.34
N VAL A 47 4.37 11.70 -11.65
CA VAL A 47 5.22 10.59 -12.13
C VAL A 47 4.70 10.00 -13.45
N LYS A 48 3.39 9.90 -13.65
CA LYS A 48 2.81 9.43 -14.93
C LYS A 48 3.07 10.42 -16.05
N ASP A 49 3.00 11.72 -15.77
CA ASP A 49 3.26 12.76 -16.76
C ASP A 49 4.71 12.73 -17.21
N ILE A 50 5.66 12.57 -16.28
CA ILE A 50 7.10 12.36 -16.60
C ILE A 50 7.31 11.12 -17.49
N PHE A 51 6.64 10.00 -17.18
CA PHE A 51 6.74 8.81 -18.04
C PHE A 51 6.10 9.03 -19.41
N THR A 52 5.05 9.85 -19.50
CA THR A 52 4.40 10.19 -20.77
C THR A 52 5.29 11.10 -21.61
N GLU A 53 5.94 12.08 -20.99
CA GLU A 53 6.95 12.92 -21.63
C GLU A 53 8.12 12.09 -22.15
N ALA A 54 8.65 11.18 -21.33
CA ALA A 54 9.72 10.26 -21.73
C ALA A 54 9.33 9.42 -22.95
N LYS A 55 8.07 8.93 -22.98
CA LYS A 55 7.54 8.20 -24.14
C LYS A 55 7.47 9.07 -25.39
N SER A 56 7.00 10.32 -25.25
CA SER A 56 6.93 11.29 -26.35
C SER A 56 8.31 11.69 -26.88
N ALA A 57 9.32 11.71 -26.01
CA ALA A 57 10.72 11.92 -26.38
C ALA A 57 11.39 10.68 -27.03
N GLY A 58 10.67 9.55 -27.13
CA GLY A 58 11.15 8.33 -27.80
C GLY A 58 11.82 7.31 -26.86
N PHE A 59 11.75 7.48 -25.54
CA PHE A 59 12.29 6.50 -24.60
C PHE A 59 11.29 5.37 -24.30
N ASP A 60 11.81 4.16 -24.06
CA ASP A 60 11.00 3.05 -23.54
C ASP A 60 10.80 3.17 -22.03
N VAL A 61 9.57 3.49 -21.64
CA VAL A 61 9.11 3.60 -20.25
C VAL A 61 9.38 2.33 -19.44
N LYS A 62 9.32 1.14 -20.04
CA LYS A 62 9.59 -0.13 -19.34
C LYS A 62 11.05 -0.21 -18.92
N ILE A 63 11.96 0.15 -19.82
CA ILE A 63 13.40 0.17 -19.55
C ILE A 63 13.73 1.21 -18.49
N ILE A 64 13.15 2.41 -18.56
CA ILE A 64 13.34 3.45 -17.52
C ILE A 64 12.90 2.93 -16.15
N ARG A 65 11.75 2.28 -16.04
CA ARG A 65 11.28 1.70 -14.76
C ARG A 65 12.23 0.64 -14.22
N GLN A 66 12.75 -0.22 -15.08
CA GLN A 66 13.75 -1.21 -14.70
C GLN A 66 15.03 -0.54 -14.20
N LEU A 67 15.49 0.51 -14.89
CA LEU A 67 16.68 1.27 -14.52
C LEU A 67 16.51 1.98 -13.17
N ILE A 68 15.34 2.57 -12.90
CA ILE A 68 15.02 3.15 -11.58
C ILE A 68 15.06 2.07 -10.49
N LYS A 69 14.53 0.86 -10.78
CA LYS A 69 14.56 -0.25 -9.82
C LYS A 69 15.98 -0.69 -9.50
N VAL A 70 16.81 -0.88 -10.52
CA VAL A 70 18.24 -1.22 -10.37
C VAL A 70 18.98 -0.13 -9.59
N ARG A 71 18.75 1.15 -9.89
CA ARG A 71 19.38 2.28 -9.16
C ARG A 71 18.96 2.39 -7.69
N LYS A 72 17.84 1.77 -7.30
CA LYS A 72 17.38 1.72 -5.90
C LYS A 72 17.92 0.51 -5.14
N MET A 73 18.48 -0.47 -5.84
CA MET A 73 19.06 -1.66 -5.23
C MET A 73 20.51 -1.39 -4.79
N ASP A 74 20.99 -2.18 -3.83
CA ASP A 74 22.38 -2.16 -3.42
C ASP A 74 23.26 -2.61 -4.60
N PRO A 75 24.33 -1.88 -4.96
CA PRO A 75 25.27 -2.30 -6.01
C PRO A 75 25.71 -3.75 -5.90
N ALA A 76 25.95 -4.27 -4.69
CA ALA A 76 26.36 -5.66 -4.49
C ALA A 76 25.26 -6.66 -4.86
N GLN A 77 24.00 -6.33 -4.54
CA GLN A 77 22.84 -7.15 -4.91
C GLN A 77 22.61 -7.14 -6.43
N VAL A 78 22.84 -5.99 -7.08
CA VAL A 78 22.73 -5.88 -8.54
C VAL A 78 23.77 -6.78 -9.21
N GLU A 79 25.02 -6.72 -8.78
CA GLU A 79 26.12 -7.51 -9.35
C GLU A 79 25.91 -9.02 -9.15
N GLU A 80 25.46 -9.44 -7.97
CA GLU A 80 25.11 -10.84 -7.70
C GLU A 80 23.97 -11.31 -8.63
N GLN A 81 22.93 -10.49 -8.78
CA GLN A 81 21.78 -10.83 -9.60
C GLN A 81 22.14 -10.89 -11.11
N GLU A 82 23.00 -9.98 -11.58
CA GLU A 82 23.53 -9.99 -12.95
C GLU A 82 24.39 -11.23 -13.21
N THR A 83 25.25 -11.60 -12.26
CA THR A 83 26.08 -12.81 -12.35
C THR A 83 25.21 -14.07 -12.45
N MET A 84 24.17 -14.18 -11.63
CA MET A 84 23.24 -15.30 -11.67
C MET A 84 22.45 -15.35 -12.98
N LEU A 85 22.01 -14.19 -13.48
CA LEU A 85 21.33 -14.09 -14.78
C LEU A 85 22.23 -14.55 -15.92
N ASP A 86 23.50 -14.18 -15.91
CA ASP A 86 24.48 -14.57 -16.92
C ASP A 86 24.72 -16.10 -16.91
N ILE A 87 24.86 -16.70 -15.72
CA ILE A 87 24.96 -18.16 -15.58
C ILE A 87 23.72 -18.86 -16.16
N TYR A 88 22.52 -18.39 -15.83
CA TYR A 88 21.29 -18.99 -16.35
C TYR A 88 21.10 -18.79 -17.86
N ARG A 89 21.50 -17.65 -18.42
CA ARG A 89 21.48 -17.41 -19.87
C ARG A 89 22.40 -18.39 -20.59
N ARG A 90 23.64 -18.55 -20.10
CA ARG A 90 24.59 -19.53 -20.63
C ARG A 90 24.04 -20.95 -20.57
N ALA A 91 23.43 -21.33 -19.44
CA ALA A 91 22.82 -22.66 -19.28
C ALA A 91 21.66 -22.90 -20.26
N LEU A 92 20.93 -21.84 -20.64
CA LEU A 92 19.84 -21.89 -21.62
C LEU A 92 20.32 -21.71 -23.08
N GLY A 93 21.61 -21.41 -23.30
CA GLY A 93 22.16 -21.15 -24.63
C GLY A 93 21.69 -19.82 -25.25
N MET A 94 21.34 -18.83 -24.41
CA MET A 94 20.97 -17.46 -24.81
C MET A 94 22.16 -16.50 -24.74
#